data_AF-A0ABD1R9L5-F1
#
_entry.id   AF-A0ABD1R9L5-F1
#
_cell.length_a   1.000
_cell.length_b   1.000
_cell.length_c   1.000
_cell.angle_alpha   90.00
_cell.angle_beta   90.00
_cell.angle_gamma   90.00
#
_symmetry.space_group_name_H-M   'P 1'
#
loop_
_entity.id
_entity.type
_entity.pdbx_description
1 polymer ?
#
loop_
_entity_poly.entity_id
_entity_poly.type
_entity_poly.pdbx_seq_one_letter_code
_entity_poly.pdbx_strand_id
1 'polypeptide(L)'
;MDTEFPGVVFNYPELHYSSLSPSQNYLIMKKNVDAMKIIQFGLTLADAHGNLPDFGTQYCYVWEFNFNDFDVDKDLQNSNSISLLKRQGIDFSKNQQIGISSYKFATLFMASGLSMVWLNKNQTWVTFHSTYDFGFLIKILSHQNLPNDLSQFMGLVRMYFGIEVFDMKRITGFLQIYGGLERVAKSLNVKRMAGKSHHAGSDSLLMMQTFIELKKIYFNGPTKVSLNDFNYMLHGLATN
;
A
#
# COMPACT_ATOMS: atom_id res chain seq x y z
N MET A 1 -3.42 -3.84 1.17
CA MET A 1 -2.29 -3.48 2.06
C MET A 1 -2.07 -1.98 1.98
N ASP A 2 -1.45 -1.38 2.99
CA ASP A 2 -1.21 0.06 3.05
C ASP A 2 0.05 0.36 3.88
N THR A 3 0.68 1.53 3.71
CA THR A 3 1.83 1.95 4.54
C THR A 3 1.71 3.38 5.06
N GLU A 4 2.25 3.61 6.25
CA GLU A 4 2.51 4.97 6.75
C GLU A 4 4.00 5.24 6.73
N PHE A 5 4.38 6.42 6.24
CA PHE A 5 5.76 6.85 6.06
C PHE A 5 5.86 8.38 6.23
N PRO A 6 7.05 8.96 6.41
CA PRO A 6 7.20 10.36 6.83
C PRO A 6 6.94 11.39 5.72
N GLY A 7 6.09 11.05 4.74
CA GLY A 7 5.69 11.90 3.63
C GLY A 7 6.70 11.98 2.49
N VAL A 8 6.56 13.01 1.66
CA VAL A 8 7.42 13.29 0.50
C VAL A 8 8.22 14.56 0.78
N VAL A 9 9.54 14.49 0.57
CA VAL A 9 10.47 15.62 0.77
C VAL A 9 11.05 16.07 -0.57
N PHE A 10 11.39 15.13 -1.45
CA PHE A 10 11.86 15.46 -2.79
C PHE A 10 10.67 15.50 -3.75
N ASN A 11 10.32 16.68 -4.25
CA ASN A 11 9.34 16.85 -5.31
C ASN A 11 9.84 17.86 -6.34
N TYR A 12 9.15 17.93 -7.48
CA TYR A 12 9.35 18.99 -8.46
C TYR A 12 8.13 19.92 -8.38
N PRO A 13 8.18 21.00 -7.60
CA PRO A 13 7.01 21.85 -7.33
C PRO A 13 6.44 22.54 -8.57
N GLU A 14 7.25 22.65 -9.64
CA GLU A 14 6.86 23.30 -10.90
C GLU A 14 6.09 22.36 -11.85
N LEU A 15 6.08 21.04 -11.60
CA LEU A 15 5.44 20.06 -12.48
C LEU A 15 4.28 19.37 -11.75
N HIS A 16 3.12 19.34 -12.41
CA HIS A 16 1.99 18.58 -11.88
C HIS A 16 2.28 17.09 -12.03
N TYR A 17 2.01 16.26 -11.01
CA TYR A 17 2.29 14.82 -11.06
C TYR A 17 1.64 14.12 -12.27
N SER A 18 0.50 14.63 -12.75
CA SER A 18 -0.20 14.11 -13.93
C SER A 18 0.47 14.45 -15.26
N SER A 19 1.41 15.41 -15.31
CA SER A 19 2.15 15.76 -16.52
C SER A 19 3.48 15.00 -16.64
N LEU A 20 3.85 14.20 -15.65
CA LEU A 20 5.08 13.43 -15.63
C LEU A 20 4.88 12.06 -16.30
N SER A 21 5.92 11.60 -17.00
CA SER A 21 5.96 10.23 -17.49
C SER A 21 6.06 9.24 -16.32
N PRO A 22 5.61 7.98 -16.49
CA PRO A 22 5.77 6.94 -15.48
C PRO A 22 7.19 6.80 -14.92
N SER A 23 8.21 6.88 -15.78
CA SER A 23 9.61 6.80 -15.39
C SER A 23 10.05 7.99 -14.53
N GLN A 24 9.55 9.20 -14.80
CA GLN A 24 9.83 10.37 -13.96
C GLN A 24 9.16 10.25 -12.59
N ASN A 25 7.89 9.81 -12.55
CA ASN A 25 7.19 9.54 -11.30
C ASN A 25 7.93 8.48 -10.46
N TYR A 26 8.41 7.43 -11.11
CA TYR A 26 9.23 6.41 -10.48
C TYR A 26 10.50 6.98 -9.84
N LEU A 27 11.26 7.80 -10.56
CA LEU A 27 12.51 8.37 -10.05
C LEU A 27 12.28 9.28 -8.83
N ILE A 28 11.17 10.03 -8.81
CA ILE A 28 10.77 10.84 -7.64
C ILE A 28 10.45 9.92 -6.46
N MET A 29 9.60 8.92 -6.66
CA MET A 29 9.27 7.95 -5.61
C MET A 29 10.53 7.27 -5.08
N LYS A 30 11.39 6.77 -5.96
CA LYS A 30 12.66 6.12 -5.61
C LYS A 30 13.52 7.00 -4.73
N LYS A 31 13.75 8.26 -5.13
CA LYS A 31 14.58 9.19 -4.36
C LYS A 31 14.05 9.38 -2.93
N ASN A 32 12.73 9.44 -2.78
CA ASN A 32 12.09 9.56 -1.48
C ASN A 32 12.19 8.26 -0.67
N VAL A 33 11.83 7.13 -1.26
CA VAL A 33 11.84 5.82 -0.59
C VAL A 33 13.24 5.43 -0.14
N ASP A 34 14.27 5.64 -0.98
CA ASP A 34 15.65 5.33 -0.61
C ASP A 34 16.14 6.17 0.58
N ALA A 35 15.74 7.44 0.64
CA ALA A 35 16.16 8.38 1.69
C ALA A 35 15.37 8.24 3.01
N MET A 36 14.18 7.64 2.98
CA MET A 36 13.27 7.60 4.13
C MET A 36 13.08 6.17 4.68
N LYS A 37 12.45 6.08 5.85
CA LYS A 37 12.15 4.81 6.53
C LYS A 37 10.65 4.69 6.75
N ILE A 38 10.14 3.47 6.63
CA ILE A 38 8.72 3.18 6.87
C ILE A 38 8.39 3.38 8.36
N ILE A 39 7.14 3.72 8.66
CA ILE A 39 6.63 3.88 10.04
C ILE A 39 5.66 2.74 10.37
N GLN A 40 4.69 2.48 9.49
CA GLN A 40 3.74 1.38 9.65
C GLN A 40 3.53 0.61 8.35
N PHE A 41 3.20 -0.68 8.48
CA PHE A 41 2.67 -1.50 7.40
C PHE A 41 1.37 -2.16 7.84
N GLY A 42 0.34 -2.07 7.00
CA GLY A 42 -0.99 -2.61 7.22
C GLY A 42 -1.30 -3.76 6.29
N LEU A 43 -1.68 -4.89 6.87
CA LEU A 43 -2.03 -6.09 6.14
C LEU A 43 -3.40 -6.62 6.60
N THR A 44 -4.33 -6.64 5.64
CA THR A 44 -5.61 -7.33 5.77
C THR A 44 -5.58 -8.57 4.89
N LEU A 45 -5.90 -9.72 5.48
CA LEU A 45 -6.13 -10.97 4.76
C LEU A 45 -7.63 -11.22 4.71
N ALA A 46 -8.14 -11.64 3.56
CA ALA A 46 -9.53 -12.01 3.39
C ALA A 46 -9.67 -13.10 2.32
N ASP A 47 -10.74 -13.88 2.40
CA ASP A 47 -11.14 -14.77 1.32
C ASP A 47 -11.76 -13.98 0.14
N ALA A 48 -12.16 -14.69 -0.93
CA ALA A 48 -12.78 -14.10 -2.11
C ALA A 48 -14.13 -13.40 -1.85
N HIS A 49 -14.77 -13.68 -0.70
CA HIS A 49 -16.03 -13.07 -0.27
C HIS A 49 -15.81 -11.88 0.69
N GLY A 50 -14.56 -11.59 1.06
CA GLY A 50 -14.21 -10.53 2.00
C GLY A 50 -14.30 -10.94 3.47
N ASN A 51 -14.40 -12.24 3.78
CA ASN A 51 -14.39 -12.72 5.15
C ASN A 51 -12.97 -12.66 5.71
N LEU A 52 -12.83 -12.10 6.91
CA LEU A 52 -11.56 -11.99 7.63
C LEU A 52 -11.24 -13.30 8.37
N PRO A 53 -9.96 -13.61 8.62
CA PRO A 53 -9.59 -14.75 9.46
C PRO A 53 -10.11 -14.53 10.88
N ASP A 54 -10.69 -15.58 11.47
CA ASP A 54 -11.23 -15.59 12.83
C ASP A 54 -10.47 -16.53 13.79
N PHE A 55 -9.62 -17.40 13.24
CA PHE A 55 -8.89 -18.47 13.94
C PHE A 55 -9.78 -19.31 14.89
N GLY A 56 -11.06 -19.50 14.53
CA GLY A 56 -12.04 -20.20 15.37
C GLY A 56 -12.48 -19.43 16.61
N THR A 57 -12.25 -18.12 16.66
CA THR A 57 -12.68 -17.23 17.75
C THR A 57 -13.87 -16.36 17.31
N GLN A 58 -14.45 -15.61 18.25
CA GLN A 58 -15.50 -14.62 17.94
C GLN A 58 -14.97 -13.31 17.33
N TYR A 59 -13.66 -13.19 17.12
CA TYR A 59 -13.01 -11.98 16.64
C TYR A 59 -12.44 -12.19 15.24
N CYS A 60 -12.34 -11.11 14.48
CA CYS A 60 -11.65 -11.09 13.20
C CYS A 60 -10.34 -10.32 13.32
N TYR A 61 -9.34 -10.70 12.52
CA TYR A 61 -7.98 -10.17 12.66
C TYR A 61 -7.50 -9.40 11.43
N VAL A 62 -6.85 -8.26 11.72
CA VAL A 62 -6.12 -7.41 10.78
C VAL A 62 -4.80 -7.04 11.44
N TRP A 63 -3.72 -6.96 10.66
CA TRP A 63 -2.38 -6.72 11.18
C TRP A 63 -1.91 -5.31 10.88
N GLU A 64 -1.34 -4.67 11.90
CA GLU A 64 -0.60 -3.43 11.78
C GLU A 64 0.79 -3.61 12.41
N PHE A 65 1.80 -3.48 11.57
CA PHE A 65 3.20 -3.59 11.94
C PHE A 65 3.76 -2.19 12.16
N ASN A 66 4.25 -1.93 13.38
CA ASN A 66 4.83 -0.65 13.77
C ASN A 66 6.35 -0.78 13.83
N PHE A 67 7.08 -0.02 13.00
CA PHE A 67 8.52 -0.17 12.84
C PHE A 67 9.32 0.74 13.77
N ASN A 68 10.48 0.26 14.24
CA ASN A 68 11.41 1.03 15.07
C ASN A 68 12.55 1.69 14.29
N ASP A 69 12.60 1.47 12.98
CA ASP A 69 13.67 1.98 12.12
C ASP A 69 13.69 3.52 12.04
N PHE A 70 12.51 4.15 12.10
CA PHE A 70 12.31 5.59 11.98
C PHE A 70 12.49 6.33 13.32
N ASP A 71 13.38 7.31 13.34
CA ASP A 71 13.66 8.23 14.44
C ASP A 71 13.20 9.64 14.07
N VAL A 72 12.11 10.10 14.69
CA VAL A 72 11.45 11.38 14.40
C VAL A 72 12.35 12.61 14.65
N ASP A 73 13.41 12.47 15.45
CA ASP A 73 14.31 13.58 15.78
C ASP A 73 15.55 13.63 14.86
N LYS A 74 15.81 12.57 14.09
CA LYS A 74 17.03 12.43 13.27
C LYS A 74 16.79 12.19 11.80
N ASP A 75 15.73 11.44 11.46
CA ASP A 75 15.51 10.99 10.10
C ASP A 75 14.85 12.06 9.23
N LEU A 76 15.12 11.97 7.92
CA LEU A 76 14.51 12.85 6.93
C LEU A 76 12.99 12.68 6.92
N GLN A 77 12.27 13.79 6.99
CA GLN A 77 10.81 13.77 7.14
C GLN A 77 10.14 15.02 6.59
N ASN A 78 8.86 14.88 6.22
CA ASN A 78 7.95 15.98 5.95
C ASN A 78 7.18 16.35 7.24
N SER A 79 7.44 17.54 7.79
CA SER A 79 6.87 17.96 9.08
C SER A 79 5.34 17.97 9.11
N ASN A 80 4.67 18.24 7.99
CA ASN A 80 3.20 18.21 7.91
C ASN A 80 2.66 16.78 8.02
N SER A 81 3.35 15.83 7.38
CA SER A 81 3.01 14.40 7.44
C SER A 81 3.20 13.88 8.86
N ILE A 82 4.32 14.19 9.51
CA ILE A 82 4.57 13.82 10.91
C ILE A 82 3.55 14.44 11.85
N SER A 83 3.21 15.71 11.66
CA SER A 83 2.18 16.37 12.47
C SER A 83 0.81 15.71 12.30
N LEU A 84 0.46 15.28 11.09
CA LEU A 84 -0.76 14.51 10.84
C LEU A 84 -0.73 13.17 11.56
N LEU A 85 0.33 12.38 11.42
CA LEU A 85 0.47 11.07 12.05
C LEU A 85 0.42 11.17 13.59
N LYS A 86 1.08 12.18 14.18
CA LYS A 86 0.96 12.47 15.63
C LYS A 86 -0.48 12.76 16.04
N ARG A 87 -1.21 13.59 15.28
CA ARG A 87 -2.64 13.87 15.56
C ARG A 87 -3.52 12.63 15.44
N GLN A 88 -3.15 11.68 14.59
CA GLN A 88 -3.87 10.42 14.42
C GLN A 88 -3.51 9.39 15.50
N GLY A 89 -2.51 9.68 16.34
CA GLY A 89 -2.16 8.90 17.52
C GLY A 89 -0.99 7.94 17.33
N ILE A 90 -0.16 8.14 16.28
CA ILE A 90 1.09 7.39 16.16
C ILE A 90 2.08 7.90 17.21
N ASP A 91 2.51 6.97 18.07
CA ASP A 91 3.49 7.21 19.12
C ASP A 91 4.89 6.80 18.64
N PHE A 92 5.63 7.78 18.11
CA PHE A 92 6.98 7.58 17.61
C PHE A 92 7.96 7.14 18.70
N SER A 93 7.77 7.57 19.94
CA SER A 93 8.65 7.17 21.05
C SER A 93 8.45 5.69 21.39
N LYS A 94 7.18 5.26 21.45
CA LYS A 94 6.85 3.84 21.62
C LYS A 94 7.35 2.99 20.45
N ASN A 95 7.21 3.46 19.21
CA ASN A 95 7.74 2.77 18.05
C ASN A 95 9.26 2.56 18.15
N GLN A 96 10.01 3.58 18.57
CA GLN A 96 11.46 3.46 18.75
C GLN A 96 11.83 2.45 19.86
N GLN A 97 11.06 2.42 20.96
CA GLN A 97 11.34 1.55 22.11
C GLN A 97 10.99 0.08 21.88
N ILE A 98 9.81 -0.19 21.30
CA ILE A 98 9.24 -1.55 21.22
C ILE A 98 8.72 -1.93 19.82
N GLY A 99 8.88 -1.06 18.82
CA GLY A 99 8.53 -1.38 17.44
C GLY A 99 9.41 -2.48 16.87
N ILE A 100 8.97 -3.06 15.76
CA ILE A 100 9.68 -4.16 15.11
C ILE A 100 10.78 -3.61 14.20
N SER A 101 11.86 -4.36 14.06
CA SER A 101 12.88 -4.08 13.04
C SER A 101 12.38 -4.49 11.66
N SER A 102 12.50 -3.59 10.68
CA SER A 102 12.17 -3.88 9.27
C SER A 102 12.95 -5.08 8.74
N TYR A 103 14.19 -5.29 9.19
CA TYR A 103 15.00 -6.45 8.84
C TYR A 103 14.39 -7.76 9.33
N LYS A 104 14.00 -7.83 10.61
CA LYS A 104 13.34 -9.03 11.17
C LYS A 104 11.99 -9.28 10.51
N PHE A 105 11.24 -8.21 10.24
CA PHE A 105 9.98 -8.29 9.50
C PHE A 105 10.22 -8.90 8.11
N ALA A 106 11.20 -8.41 7.34
CA ALA A 106 11.49 -8.93 6.00
C ALA A 106 11.76 -10.44 6.01
N THR A 107 12.59 -10.91 6.93
CA THR A 107 12.89 -12.34 7.09
C THR A 107 11.64 -13.18 7.36
N LEU A 108 10.80 -12.75 8.30
CA LEU A 108 9.57 -13.47 8.63
C LEU A 108 8.52 -13.39 7.52
N PHE A 109 8.40 -12.23 6.87
CA PHE A 109 7.49 -12.03 5.75
C PHE A 109 7.89 -12.91 4.55
N MET A 110 9.19 -13.03 4.26
CA MET A 110 9.71 -13.96 3.26
C MET A 110 9.41 -15.42 3.61
N ALA A 111 9.56 -15.81 4.89
CA ALA A 111 9.26 -17.17 5.34
C ALA A 111 7.75 -17.49 5.43
N SER A 112 6.88 -16.47 5.46
CA SER A 112 5.44 -16.65 5.65
C SER A 112 4.69 -17.25 4.46
N GLY A 113 5.31 -17.27 3.28
CA GLY A 113 4.65 -17.64 2.02
C GLY A 113 3.76 -16.56 1.41
N LEU A 114 3.69 -15.37 2.03
CA LEU A 114 2.98 -14.19 1.47
C LEU A 114 3.81 -13.42 0.43
N SER A 115 5.12 -13.67 0.36
CA SER A 115 6.01 -13.09 -0.66
C SER A 115 6.65 -14.16 -1.52
N MET A 116 7.29 -13.77 -2.62
CA MET A 116 7.94 -14.71 -3.56
C MET A 116 6.95 -15.74 -4.11
N VAL A 117 5.76 -15.25 -4.45
CA VAL A 117 4.51 -15.99 -4.64
C VAL A 117 4.45 -16.74 -5.98
N TRP A 118 5.56 -16.90 -6.72
CA TRP A 118 5.56 -17.69 -7.97
C TRP A 118 5.14 -19.16 -7.75
N LEU A 119 5.09 -19.60 -6.48
CA LEU A 119 4.62 -20.92 -6.04
C LEU A 119 3.12 -20.97 -5.67
N ASN A 120 2.44 -19.84 -5.43
CA ASN A 120 1.06 -19.79 -4.92
C ASN A 120 0.13 -19.01 -5.87
N LYS A 121 -0.59 -19.72 -6.75
CA LYS A 121 -1.40 -19.12 -7.83
C LYS A 121 -2.70 -18.41 -7.39
N ASN A 122 -3.02 -18.41 -6.09
CA ASN A 122 -4.34 -17.98 -5.59
C ASN A 122 -4.29 -16.72 -4.70
N GLN A 123 -3.23 -15.92 -4.75
CA GLN A 123 -3.16 -14.68 -3.98
C GLN A 123 -3.35 -13.46 -4.88
N THR A 124 -4.24 -12.56 -4.45
CA THR A 124 -4.48 -11.26 -5.06
C THR A 124 -4.04 -10.15 -4.11
N TRP A 125 -3.18 -9.24 -4.58
CA TRP A 125 -2.81 -8.04 -3.84
C TRP A 125 -3.70 -6.86 -4.25
N VAL A 126 -4.26 -6.20 -3.24
CA VAL A 126 -5.12 -5.02 -3.42
C VAL A 126 -4.48 -3.86 -2.67
N THR A 127 -4.37 -2.72 -3.37
CA THR A 127 -3.74 -1.51 -2.88
C THR A 127 -4.51 -0.26 -3.31
N PHE A 128 -4.15 0.92 -2.79
CA PHE A 128 -4.76 2.19 -3.22
C PHE A 128 -3.68 3.28 -3.34
N HIS A 129 -3.39 3.72 -4.57
CA HIS A 129 -2.36 4.73 -4.87
C HIS A 129 -0.95 4.31 -4.39
N SER A 130 -0.55 3.10 -4.74
CA SER A 130 0.38 2.32 -3.92
C SER A 130 1.83 2.33 -4.36
N THR A 131 2.21 3.32 -5.15
CA THR A 131 3.56 3.45 -5.69
C THR A 131 4.61 3.53 -4.57
N TYR A 132 4.31 4.24 -3.48
CA TYR A 132 5.19 4.30 -2.30
C TYR A 132 5.10 3.04 -1.44
N ASP A 133 3.91 2.43 -1.28
CA ASP A 133 3.75 1.20 -0.48
C ASP A 133 4.64 0.07 -1.01
N PHE A 134 4.58 -0.17 -2.33
CA PHE A 134 5.44 -1.15 -2.99
C PHE A 134 6.91 -0.74 -2.93
N GLY A 135 7.21 0.55 -3.06
CA GLY A 135 8.56 1.08 -2.89
C GLY A 135 9.16 0.68 -1.55
N PHE A 136 8.50 1.01 -0.45
CA PHE A 136 8.99 0.69 0.90
C PHE A 136 9.11 -0.81 1.13
N LEU A 137 8.11 -1.60 0.74
CA LEU A 137 8.20 -3.05 0.92
C LEU A 137 9.32 -3.68 0.09
N ILE A 138 9.51 -3.27 -1.17
CA ILE A 138 10.62 -3.79 -1.99
C ILE A 138 11.96 -3.41 -1.38
N LYS A 139 12.13 -2.16 -0.91
CA LYS A 139 13.33 -1.72 -0.20
C LYS A 139 13.63 -2.60 1.01
N ILE A 140 12.60 -2.88 1.83
CA ILE A 140 12.72 -3.69 3.05
C ILE A 140 13.03 -5.15 2.71
N LEU A 141 12.33 -5.74 1.75
CA LEU A 141 12.48 -7.15 1.39
C LEU A 141 13.80 -7.45 0.66
N SER A 142 14.27 -6.50 -0.16
CA SER A 142 15.54 -6.65 -0.88
C SER A 142 16.76 -6.25 -0.05
N HIS A 143 16.57 -5.49 1.05
CA HIS A 143 17.64 -4.84 1.80
C HIS A 143 18.57 -3.98 0.93
N GLN A 144 18.02 -3.40 -0.14
CA GLN A 144 18.76 -2.59 -1.10
C GLN A 144 17.97 -1.32 -1.42
N ASN A 145 18.68 -0.30 -1.93
CA ASN A 145 18.01 0.81 -2.60
C ASN A 145 17.24 0.29 -3.82
N LEU A 146 16.18 1.00 -4.20
CA LEU A 146 15.35 0.59 -5.34
C LEU A 146 16.16 0.59 -6.65
N PRO A 147 15.78 -0.22 -7.66
CA PRO A 147 16.46 -0.23 -8.96
C PRO A 147 16.47 1.15 -9.65
N ASN A 148 17.44 1.44 -10.50
CA ASN A 148 17.44 2.73 -11.23
C ASN A 148 16.38 2.81 -12.33
N ASP A 149 15.85 1.66 -12.75
CA ASP A 149 14.91 1.54 -13.85
C ASP A 149 13.53 1.06 -13.38
N LEU A 150 12.47 1.65 -13.95
CA LEU A 150 11.08 1.32 -13.63
C LEU A 150 10.74 -0.12 -14.00
N SER A 151 11.24 -0.64 -15.13
CA SER A 151 10.93 -2.01 -15.54
C SER A 151 11.52 -3.03 -14.57
N GLN A 152 12.74 -2.79 -14.06
CA GLN A 152 13.35 -3.62 -13.02
C GLN A 152 12.55 -3.55 -11.71
N PHE A 153 12.10 -2.36 -11.31
CA PHE A 153 11.21 -2.21 -10.15
C PHE A 153 9.91 -3.00 -10.31
N MET A 154 9.23 -2.88 -11.45
CA MET A 154 8.01 -3.65 -11.72
C MET A 154 8.29 -5.16 -11.79
N GLY A 155 9.49 -5.58 -12.22
CA GLY A 155 9.96 -6.95 -12.12
C GLY A 155 10.02 -7.44 -10.66
N LEU A 156 10.54 -6.61 -9.74
CA LEU A 156 10.55 -6.90 -8.30
C LEU A 156 9.13 -6.94 -7.72
N VAL A 157 8.22 -6.06 -8.14
CA VAL A 157 6.80 -6.11 -7.74
C VAL A 157 6.20 -7.47 -8.11
N ARG A 158 6.40 -7.93 -9.35
CA ARG A 158 5.92 -9.25 -9.80
C ARG A 158 6.56 -10.40 -9.03
N MET A 159 7.87 -10.30 -8.79
CA MET A 159 8.63 -11.34 -8.09
C MET A 159 8.15 -11.50 -6.64
N TYR A 160 8.02 -10.40 -5.89
CA TYR A 160 7.64 -10.45 -4.48
C TYR A 160 6.14 -10.64 -4.26
N PHE A 161 5.27 -10.07 -5.10
CA PHE A 161 3.82 -10.01 -4.83
C PHE A 161 2.97 -10.88 -5.76
N GLY A 162 3.60 -11.73 -6.58
CA GLY A 162 2.85 -12.70 -7.40
C GLY A 162 2.17 -12.07 -8.59
N ILE A 163 1.17 -12.78 -9.15
CA ILE A 163 0.60 -12.57 -10.50
C ILE A 163 -0.57 -11.57 -10.58
N GLU A 164 -1.23 -11.29 -9.46
CA GLU A 164 -2.42 -10.43 -9.41
C GLU A 164 -2.21 -9.28 -8.43
N VAL A 165 -2.09 -8.07 -8.97
CA VAL A 165 -1.91 -6.83 -8.22
C VAL A 165 -2.85 -5.77 -8.78
N PHE A 166 -3.75 -5.27 -7.94
CA PHE A 166 -4.74 -4.26 -8.31
C PHE A 166 -4.56 -3.00 -7.47
N ASP A 167 -4.20 -1.89 -8.13
CA ASP A 167 -4.26 -0.56 -7.53
C ASP A 167 -5.66 0.03 -7.79
N MET A 168 -6.46 0.08 -6.73
CA MET A 168 -7.82 0.59 -6.76
C MET A 168 -7.91 2.02 -7.27
N LYS A 169 -6.87 2.84 -7.09
CA LYS A 169 -6.89 4.23 -7.55
C LYS A 169 -7.01 4.33 -9.07
N ARG A 170 -6.47 3.35 -9.81
CA ARG A 170 -6.62 3.30 -11.28
C ARG A 170 -8.00 2.82 -11.69
N ILE A 171 -8.52 1.81 -11.00
CA ILE A 171 -9.87 1.29 -11.24
C ILE A 171 -10.93 2.38 -10.98
N THR A 172 -10.86 3.06 -9.83
CA THR A 172 -11.84 4.09 -9.47
C THR A 172 -11.72 5.31 -10.40
N GLY A 173 -10.51 5.65 -10.84
CA GLY A 173 -10.29 6.70 -11.84
C GLY A 173 -10.97 6.40 -13.18
N PHE A 174 -10.90 5.15 -13.65
CA PHE A 174 -11.63 4.70 -14.84
C PHE A 174 -13.15 4.77 -14.65
N LEU A 175 -13.64 4.38 -13.48
CA LEU A 175 -15.05 4.47 -13.09
C LEU A 175 -15.52 5.91 -12.78
N GLN A 176 -14.64 6.91 -12.94
CA GLN A 176 -14.91 8.33 -12.62
C GLN A 176 -15.28 8.59 -11.15
N ILE A 177 -14.80 7.73 -10.24
CA ILE A 177 -14.93 7.87 -8.79
C ILE A 177 -13.62 8.47 -8.26
N TYR A 178 -13.64 9.78 -8.01
CA TYR A 178 -12.45 10.54 -7.60
C TYR A 178 -12.42 10.83 -6.10
N GLY A 179 -11.23 10.79 -5.52
CA GLY A 179 -10.98 11.10 -4.11
C GLY A 179 -9.89 10.25 -3.49
N GLY A 180 -9.62 10.48 -2.20
CA GLY A 180 -8.87 9.52 -1.38
C GLY A 180 -9.73 8.33 -0.97
N LEU A 181 -9.11 7.34 -0.33
CA LEU A 181 -9.74 6.07 0.06
C LEU A 181 -11.08 6.26 0.78
N GLU A 182 -11.13 7.13 1.79
CA GLU A 182 -12.35 7.44 2.55
C GLU A 182 -13.50 7.95 1.67
N ARG A 183 -13.21 8.80 0.69
CA ARG A 183 -14.25 9.34 -0.21
C ARG A 183 -14.77 8.26 -1.15
N VAL A 184 -13.88 7.40 -1.65
CA VAL A 184 -14.24 6.26 -2.51
C VAL A 184 -15.08 5.26 -1.71
N ALA A 185 -14.66 4.88 -0.50
CA ALA A 185 -15.40 3.99 0.38
C ALA A 185 -16.81 4.54 0.67
N LYS A 186 -16.91 5.83 1.01
CA LYS A 186 -18.18 6.51 1.22
C LYS A 186 -19.09 6.49 -0.01
N SER A 187 -18.54 6.69 -1.22
CA SER A 187 -19.35 6.61 -2.46
C SER A 187 -19.90 5.22 -2.76
N LEU A 188 -19.27 4.17 -2.22
CA LEU A 188 -19.72 2.79 -2.32
C LEU A 188 -20.47 2.31 -1.07
N ASN A 189 -20.86 3.23 -0.18
CA ASN A 189 -21.52 2.95 1.10
C ASN A 189 -20.74 2.00 2.03
N VAL A 190 -19.42 1.92 1.88
CA VAL A 190 -18.54 1.17 2.77
C VAL A 190 -18.10 2.08 3.91
N LYS A 191 -18.25 1.60 5.15
CA LYS A 191 -17.86 2.32 6.38
C LYS A 191 -16.64 1.67 6.99
N ARG A 192 -15.76 2.48 7.58
CA ARG A 192 -14.64 2.00 8.40
C ARG A 192 -15.18 1.26 9.63
N MET A 193 -14.86 -0.03 9.73
CA MET A 193 -15.37 -0.88 10.81
C MET A 193 -14.49 -0.86 12.07
N ALA A 194 -13.18 -0.67 11.90
CA ALA A 194 -12.22 -0.73 12.98
C ALA A 194 -11.06 0.25 12.72
N GLY A 195 -10.43 0.70 13.80
CA GLY A 195 -9.30 1.62 13.75
C GLY A 195 -9.65 3.06 13.35
N LYS A 196 -8.62 3.84 13.03
CA LYS A 196 -8.73 5.24 12.62
C LYS A 196 -8.20 5.41 11.19
N SER A 197 -8.53 6.51 10.53
CA SER A 197 -7.87 6.88 9.27
C SER A 197 -6.39 7.19 9.53
N HIS A 198 -5.54 6.94 8.55
CA HIS A 198 -4.08 7.12 8.64
C HIS A 198 -3.42 6.19 9.68
N HIS A 199 -3.93 4.96 9.73
CA HIS A 199 -3.37 3.83 10.45
C HIS A 199 -3.37 2.69 9.46
N ALA A 200 -2.18 2.20 9.10
CA ALA A 200 -2.03 1.34 7.93
C ALA A 200 -2.93 0.09 8.01
N GLY A 201 -3.07 -0.52 9.21
CA GLY A 201 -3.93 -1.70 9.38
C GLY A 201 -5.40 -1.38 9.06
N SER A 202 -5.90 -0.30 9.66
CA SER A 202 -7.25 0.22 9.48
C SER A 202 -7.55 0.62 8.03
N ASP A 203 -6.61 1.29 7.37
CA ASP A 203 -6.73 1.71 5.97
C ASP A 203 -6.68 0.51 5.01
N SER A 204 -5.83 -0.49 5.29
CA SER A 204 -5.80 -1.74 4.54
C SER A 204 -7.14 -2.51 4.61
N LEU A 205 -7.83 -2.45 5.75
CA LEU A 205 -9.15 -3.09 5.93
C LEU A 205 -10.21 -2.34 5.12
N LEU A 206 -10.30 -1.02 5.28
CA LEU A 206 -11.27 -0.19 4.54
C LEU A 206 -11.12 -0.39 3.04
N MET A 207 -9.86 -0.44 2.58
CA MET A 207 -9.51 -0.71 1.18
C MET A 207 -10.01 -2.08 0.71
N MET A 208 -9.69 -3.15 1.44
CA MET A 208 -10.14 -4.50 1.08
C MET A 208 -11.67 -4.57 0.96
N GLN A 209 -12.40 -4.04 1.93
CA GLN A 209 -13.87 -4.05 1.91
C GLN A 209 -14.44 -3.23 0.76
N THR A 210 -13.84 -2.07 0.50
CA THR A 210 -14.22 -1.20 -0.62
C THR A 210 -13.97 -1.90 -1.95
N PHE A 211 -12.88 -2.67 -2.07
CA PHE A 211 -12.58 -3.45 -3.28
C PHE A 211 -13.60 -4.56 -3.52
N ILE A 212 -13.99 -5.30 -2.48
CA ILE A 212 -15.01 -6.36 -2.59
C ILE A 212 -16.34 -5.78 -3.08
N GLU A 213 -16.79 -4.66 -2.50
CA GLU A 213 -18.04 -4.02 -2.93
C GLU A 213 -17.91 -3.43 -4.35
N LEU A 214 -16.77 -2.83 -4.68
CA LEU A 214 -16.49 -2.33 -6.03
C LEU A 214 -16.55 -3.44 -7.07
N LYS A 215 -15.94 -4.60 -6.81
CA LYS A 215 -16.00 -5.79 -7.69
C LYS A 215 -17.44 -6.25 -7.90
N LYS A 216 -18.21 -6.33 -6.81
CA LYS A 216 -19.62 -6.74 -6.86
C LYS A 216 -20.47 -5.81 -7.72
N ILE A 217 -20.30 -4.50 -7.58
CA ILE A 217 -21.10 -3.51 -8.31
C ILE A 217 -20.70 -3.42 -9.79
N TYR A 218 -19.39 -3.42 -10.08
CA TYR A 218 -18.89 -3.05 -11.41
C TYR A 218 -18.30 -4.20 -12.23
N PHE A 219 -18.02 -5.36 -11.65
CA PHE A 219 -17.27 -6.42 -12.34
C PHE A 219 -17.89 -7.83 -12.25
N ASN A 220 -18.98 -8.03 -11.49
CA ASN A 220 -19.68 -9.32 -11.40
C ASN A 220 -20.85 -9.46 -12.42
N GLY A 221 -20.89 -8.65 -13.47
CA GLY A 221 -21.91 -8.66 -14.52
C GLY A 221 -21.30 -8.65 -15.93
N PRO A 222 -22.13 -8.60 -17.00
CA PRO A 222 -21.65 -8.55 -18.38
C PRO A 222 -21.09 -7.15 -18.71
N THR A 223 -19.91 -6.83 -18.18
CA THR A 223 -19.19 -5.61 -18.50
C THR A 223 -18.27 -5.81 -19.70
N LYS A 224 -18.06 -4.76 -20.50
CA LYS A 224 -17.10 -4.79 -21.61
C LYS A 224 -15.64 -4.78 -21.13
N VAL A 225 -15.40 -4.38 -19.88
CA VAL A 225 -14.07 -4.27 -19.28
C VAL A 225 -13.95 -5.31 -18.17
N SER A 226 -12.86 -6.06 -18.19
CA SER A 226 -12.52 -7.05 -17.19
C SER A 226 -11.72 -6.42 -16.06
N LEU A 227 -11.86 -6.91 -14.83
CA LEU A 227 -11.00 -6.50 -13.72
C LEU A 227 -9.52 -6.74 -14.05
N ASN A 228 -9.23 -7.81 -14.81
CA ASN A 228 -7.87 -8.18 -15.19
C ASN A 228 -7.18 -7.16 -16.11
N ASP A 229 -7.94 -6.29 -16.78
CA ASP A 229 -7.39 -5.20 -17.59
C ASP A 229 -6.63 -4.18 -16.74
N PHE A 230 -6.89 -4.14 -15.43
CA PHE A 230 -6.23 -3.27 -14.47
C PHE A 230 -5.04 -3.93 -13.73
N ASN A 231 -4.71 -5.18 -14.05
CA ASN A 231 -3.64 -5.90 -13.35
C ASN A 231 -2.28 -5.21 -13.55
N TYR A 232 -1.55 -4.96 -12.46
CA TYR A 232 -0.31 -4.18 -12.39
C TYR A 232 -0.38 -2.75 -12.90
N MET A 233 -1.58 -2.20 -13.13
CA MET A 233 -1.73 -0.78 -13.41
C MET A 233 -1.59 0.02 -12.11
N LEU A 234 -0.35 0.29 -11.67
CA LEU A 234 -0.10 1.12 -10.49
C LEU A 234 -0.28 2.61 -10.82
N HIS A 235 -0.93 3.35 -9.92
CA HIS A 235 -1.20 4.76 -10.15
C HIS A 235 0.09 5.57 -10.26
N GLY A 236 0.25 6.29 -11.38
CA GLY A 236 1.43 7.10 -11.67
C GLY A 236 2.60 6.34 -12.31
N LEU A 237 2.57 5.00 -12.34
CA LEU A 237 3.63 4.16 -12.91
C LEU A 237 3.21 3.33 -14.13
N ALA A 238 1.92 3.28 -14.45
CA ALA A 238 1.42 2.65 -15.67
C ALA A 238 1.18 3.70 -16.77
N THR A 239 1.45 3.35 -18.03
CA THR A 239 0.96 4.10 -19.18
C THR A 239 -0.57 3.97 -19.26
N ASN A 240 -1.24 4.99 -19.80
CA ASN A 240 -2.68 4.96 -20.07
C ASN A 240 -3.02 4.06 -21.25
#